data_AF-A0A797I1U3-F1
#
_entry.id   AF-A0A797I1U3-F1
#
_cell.length_a   1.000
_cell.length_b   1.000
_cell.length_c   1.000
_cell.angle_alpha   90.00
_cell.angle_beta   90.00
_cell.angle_gamma   90.00
#
_symmetry.space_group_name_H-M   'P 1'
#
loop_
_entity.id
_entity.type
_entity.pdbx_description
1 polymer ?
#
loop_
_entity_poly.entity_id
_entity_poly.type
_entity_poly.pdbx_seq_one_letter_code
_entity_poly.pdbx_strand_id
1 'polypeptide(L)'
;MNSTRKEKYSAFCRLLNETLKYELRLILPPGHQAVIPLLESPRGEISRDTIEKMRDILTPDVTHRIKESINAWTGDELSYLDCTVDVEYVKEQKRKLFAMLDCEQ
;
A
#
# COMPACT_ATOMS: atom_id res chain seq x y z
N MET A 1 -6.88 17.42 -21.98
CA MET A 1 -5.53 17.25 -21.43
C MET A 1 -5.48 16.79 -19.95
N ASN A 2 -6.58 16.29 -19.35
CA ASN A 2 -6.59 15.81 -17.94
C ASN A 2 -6.51 14.29 -17.77
N SER A 3 -6.64 13.49 -18.84
CA SER A 3 -6.68 12.02 -18.74
C SER A 3 -5.34 11.41 -18.31
N THR A 4 -4.23 11.89 -18.86
CA THR A 4 -2.89 11.32 -18.61
C THR A 4 -2.42 11.48 -17.16
N ARG A 5 -2.76 12.59 -16.51
CA ARG A 5 -2.42 12.82 -15.10
C ARG A 5 -3.23 11.91 -14.18
N LYS A 6 -4.54 11.80 -14.45
CA LYS A 6 -5.45 10.92 -13.68
C LYS A 6 -5.06 9.45 -13.84
N GLU A 7 -4.66 9.04 -15.04
CA GLU A 7 -4.17 7.68 -15.33
C GLU A 7 -2.87 7.38 -14.58
N LYS A 8 -1.90 8.29 -14.58
CA LYS A 8 -0.64 8.14 -13.82
C LYS A 8 -0.90 8.04 -12.31
N TYR A 9 -1.80 8.86 -11.78
CA TYR A 9 -2.17 8.83 -10.37
C TYR A 9 -2.91 7.54 -9.99
N SER A 10 -3.83 7.09 -10.85
CA SER A 10 -4.49 5.79 -10.67
C SER A 10 -3.49 4.64 -10.72
N ALA A 11 -2.53 4.67 -11.65
CA ALA A 11 -1.48 3.66 -11.74
C ALA A 11 -0.61 3.63 -10.48
N PHE A 12 -0.19 4.80 -9.98
CA PHE A 12 0.58 4.88 -8.74
C PHE A 12 -0.19 4.28 -7.55
N CYS A 13 -1.45 4.67 -7.34
CA CYS A 13 -2.25 4.10 -6.25
C CYS A 13 -2.42 2.58 -6.37
N ARG A 14 -2.58 2.06 -7.59
CA ARG A 14 -2.66 0.61 -7.81
C ARG A 14 -1.36 -0.07 -7.44
N LEU A 15 -0.22 0.48 -7.84
CA LEU A 15 1.09 -0.07 -7.48
C LEU A 15 1.33 -0.01 -5.98
N LEU A 16 1.01 1.12 -5.34
CA LEU A 16 1.13 1.27 -3.89
C LEU A 16 0.31 0.21 -3.12
N ASN A 17 -0.93 -0.04 -3.56
CA ASN A 17 -1.78 -1.08 -2.97
C ASN A 17 -1.24 -2.50 -3.20
N GLU A 18 -0.67 -2.78 -4.37
CA GLU A 18 -0.07 -4.09 -4.67
C GLU A 18 1.22 -4.30 -3.87
N THR A 19 2.05 -3.27 -3.68
CA THR A 19 3.23 -3.33 -2.81
C THR A 19 2.81 -3.64 -1.38
N LEU A 20 1.77 -2.99 -0.86
CA LEU A 20 1.25 -3.31 0.47
C LEU A 20 0.76 -4.76 0.57
N LYS A 21 -0.02 -5.24 -0.41
CA LYS A 21 -0.46 -6.65 -0.44
C LYS A 21 0.71 -7.62 -0.47
N TYR A 22 1.75 -7.30 -1.24
CA TYR A 22 2.94 -8.13 -1.33
C TYR A 22 3.64 -8.25 0.03
N GLU A 23 3.88 -7.11 0.70
CA GLU A 23 4.48 -7.10 2.04
C GLU A 23 3.65 -7.86 3.07
N LEU A 24 2.33 -7.67 3.07
CA LEU A 24 1.42 -8.41 3.96
C LEU A 24 1.50 -9.92 3.71
N ARG A 25 1.63 -10.36 2.46
CA ARG A 25 1.78 -11.78 2.11
C ARG A 25 3.14 -12.37 2.53
N LEU A 26 4.19 -11.56 2.61
CA LEU A 26 5.49 -12.03 3.11
C LEU A 26 5.48 -12.25 4.63
N ILE A 27 4.66 -11.47 5.34
CA ILE A 27 4.56 -11.53 6.80
C ILE A 27 3.61 -12.65 7.23
N LEU A 28 2.57 -12.92 6.44
CA LEU A 28 1.55 -13.91 6.76
C LEU A 28 1.99 -15.33 6.34
N PRO A 29 1.83 -16.35 7.21
CA PRO A 29 2.07 -17.72 6.80
C PRO A 29 1.09 -18.17 5.70
N PRO A 30 1.54 -19.05 4.78
CA PRO A 30 0.65 -19.60 3.75
C PRO A 30 -0.57 -20.28 4.39
N GLY A 31 -1.77 -19.88 3.97
CA GLY A 31 -3.03 -20.42 4.49
C GLY A 31 -3.56 -19.74 5.76
N HIS A 32 -2.91 -18.67 6.25
CA HIS A 32 -3.48 -17.86 7.32
C HIS A 32 -4.82 -17.24 6.88
N GLN A 33 -5.84 -17.24 7.75
CA GLN A 33 -7.18 -16.76 7.39
C GLN A 33 -7.18 -15.31 6.89
N ALA A 34 -6.31 -14.47 7.45
CA ALA A 34 -6.13 -13.09 6.99
C ALA A 34 -5.47 -12.95 5.61
N VAL A 35 -4.91 -14.00 5.01
CA VAL A 35 -4.43 -13.98 3.62
C VAL A 35 -5.61 -14.03 2.64
N ILE A 36 -6.72 -14.66 3.03
CA ILE A 36 -7.88 -14.84 2.15
C ILE A 36 -8.43 -13.47 1.69
N PRO A 37 -8.69 -12.48 2.58
CA PRO A 37 -9.10 -11.14 2.16
C PRO A 37 -8.10 -10.42 1.23
N LEU A 38 -6.79 -10.67 1.36
CA LEU A 38 -5.78 -10.10 0.44
C LEU A 38 -5.93 -10.65 -0.97
N LEU A 39 -6.18 -11.96 -1.07
CA LEU A 39 -6.35 -12.66 -2.35
C LEU A 39 -7.68 -12.33 -3.02
N GLU A 40 -8.73 -12.13 -2.23
CA GLU A 40 -10.06 -11.75 -2.73
C GLU A 40 -10.12 -10.27 -3.14
N SER A 41 -9.26 -9.42 -2.59
CA SER A 41 -9.22 -8.00 -2.93
C SER A 41 -8.80 -7.78 -4.39
N PRO A 42 -9.55 -7.00 -5.19
CA PRO A 42 -9.22 -6.73 -6.59
C PRO A 42 -7.81 -6.18 -6.81
N ARG A 43 -7.21 -6.47 -7.96
CA ARG A 43 -5.83 -6.03 -8.28
C ARG A 43 -5.71 -4.51 -8.28
N GLY A 44 -4.80 -4.00 -7.47
CA GLY A 44 -4.54 -2.57 -7.26
C GLY A 44 -5.44 -1.92 -6.22
N GLU A 45 -6.23 -2.70 -5.48
CA GLU A 45 -7.17 -2.19 -4.48
C GLU A 45 -6.97 -2.91 -3.15
N ILE A 46 -6.97 -2.14 -2.06
CA ILE A 46 -7.10 -2.67 -0.71
C ILE A 46 -8.25 -1.93 -0.04
N SER A 47 -9.25 -2.67 0.41
CA SER A 47 -10.40 -2.07 1.08
C SER A 47 -10.12 -1.90 2.57
N ARG A 48 -10.87 -1.00 3.22
CA ARG A 48 -10.82 -0.85 4.67
C ARG A 48 -11.22 -2.16 5.36
N ASP A 49 -12.25 -2.85 4.87
CA ASP A 49 -12.67 -4.17 5.33
C ASP A 49 -11.51 -5.18 5.33
N THR A 50 -10.69 -5.17 4.27
CA THR A 50 -9.51 -6.04 4.15
C THR A 50 -8.50 -5.70 5.25
N ILE A 51 -8.23 -4.41 5.49
CA ILE A 51 -7.32 -3.98 6.57
C ILE A 51 -7.88 -4.31 7.96
N GLU A 52 -9.17 -4.11 8.20
CA GLU A 52 -9.81 -4.43 9.48
C GLU A 52 -9.73 -5.93 9.80
N LYS A 53 -9.92 -6.80 8.81
CA LYS A 53 -9.72 -8.25 8.95
C LYS A 53 -8.28 -8.67 9.24
N MET A 54 -7.31 -7.77 9.01
CA MET A 54 -5.89 -7.97 9.31
C MET A 54 -5.45 -7.27 10.59
N ARG A 55 -6.35 -6.58 11.30
CA ARG A 55 -6.01 -5.76 12.47
C ARG A 55 -5.22 -6.53 13.52
N ASP A 56 -5.58 -7.77 13.80
CA ASP A 56 -4.91 -8.60 14.81
C ASP A 56 -3.46 -8.95 14.45
N ILE A 57 -3.08 -8.78 13.19
CA ILE A 57 -1.75 -9.09 12.66
C ILE A 57 -0.93 -7.82 12.43
N LEU A 58 -1.60 -6.69 12.21
CA LEU A 58 -1.01 -5.36 12.11
C LEU A 58 -0.54 -4.85 13.49
N THR A 59 0.32 -5.62 14.14
CA THR A 59 1.01 -5.18 15.35
C THR A 59 1.90 -3.96 15.04
N PRO A 60 2.26 -3.14 16.04
CA PRO A 60 3.14 -1.99 15.81
C PRO A 60 4.43 -2.34 15.07
N ASP A 61 5.07 -3.46 15.40
CA ASP A 61 6.27 -3.96 14.71
C ASP A 61 6.01 -4.32 13.24
N VAL A 62 4.89 -5.02 12.96
CA VAL A 62 4.51 -5.40 11.59
C VAL A 62 4.20 -4.15 10.77
N THR A 63 3.41 -3.23 11.33
CA THR A 63 3.08 -1.95 10.70
C THR A 63 4.32 -1.11 10.44
N HIS A 64 5.28 -1.08 11.37
CA HIS A 64 6.56 -0.40 11.17
C HIS A 64 7.33 -0.98 9.97
N ARG A 65 7.51 -2.30 9.91
CA ARG A 65 8.22 -2.97 8.81
C ARG A 65 7.56 -2.72 7.45
N ILE A 66 6.23 -2.76 7.39
CA ILE A 66 5.47 -2.46 6.16
C ILE A 66 5.72 -1.01 5.72
N LYS A 67 5.69 -0.06 6.66
CA LYS A 67 5.96 1.37 6.36
C LYS A 67 7.39 1.58 5.85
N GLU A 68 8.37 0.91 6.43
CA GLU A 68 9.76 0.95 5.97
C GLU A 68 9.89 0.43 4.54
N SER A 69 9.28 -0.73 4.22
CA SER A 69 9.31 -1.26 2.85
C SER A 69 8.65 -0.31 1.84
N ILE A 70 7.47 0.22 2.18
CA ILE A 70 6.77 1.19 1.33
C ILE A 70 7.61 2.47 1.16
N ASN A 71 8.30 2.92 2.20
CA ASN A 71 9.20 4.07 2.11
C ASN A 71 10.38 3.80 1.17
N ALA A 72 11.00 2.62 1.27
CA ALA A 72 12.08 2.21 0.37
C ALA A 72 11.60 2.14 -1.09
N TRP A 73 10.52 1.40 -1.35
CA TRP A 73 9.94 1.29 -2.69
C TRP A 73 9.57 2.65 -3.29
N THR A 74 8.88 3.50 -2.53
CA THR A 74 8.54 4.85 -3.04
C THR A 74 9.76 5.75 -3.22
N GLY A 75 10.80 5.59 -2.40
CA GLY A 75 12.08 6.28 -2.60
C GLY A 75 12.71 5.89 -3.93
N ASP A 76 12.74 4.59 -4.22
CA ASP A 76 13.28 4.06 -5.48
C ASP A 76 12.47 4.57 -6.68
N GLU A 77 11.13 4.48 -6.64
CA GLU A 77 10.23 4.98 -7.71
C GLU A 77 10.39 6.48 -7.97
N LEU A 78 10.60 7.29 -6.92
CA LEU A 78 10.82 8.73 -7.06
C LEU A 78 12.24 9.07 -7.54
N SER A 79 13.21 8.17 -7.33
CA SER A 79 14.59 8.35 -7.78
C SER A 79 14.78 8.05 -9.27
N TYR A 80 13.82 7.38 -9.91
CA TYR A 80 13.86 7.15 -11.36
C TYR A 80 13.87 8.48 -12.12
N LEU A 81 14.85 8.61 -13.03
CA LEU A 81 15.08 9.81 -13.84
C LEU A 81 13.84 10.27 -14.62
N ASP A 82 12.92 9.36 -14.94
CA ASP A 82 11.66 9.60 -15.65
C ASP A 82 10.42 9.56 -14.73
N CYS A 83 10.57 9.77 -13.42
CA CYS A 83 9.43 9.80 -12.52
C CYS A 83 8.51 10.98 -12.86
N THR A 84 7.39 10.66 -13.50
CA THR A 84 6.40 11.66 -13.93
C THR A 84 5.25 11.85 -12.94
N VAL A 85 5.35 11.22 -11.77
CA VAL A 85 4.36 11.32 -10.69
C VAL A 85 4.71 12.51 -9.81
N ASP A 86 3.70 13.27 -9.41
CA ASP A 86 3.86 14.41 -8.52
C ASP A 86 4.27 13.94 -7.11
N VAL A 87 5.37 14.49 -6.59
CA VAL A 87 5.94 14.11 -5.29
C VAL A 87 4.98 14.42 -4.14
N GLU A 88 4.26 15.53 -4.19
CA GLU A 88 3.29 15.88 -3.14
C GLU A 88 2.08 14.94 -3.19
N TYR A 89 1.66 14.52 -4.38
CA TYR A 89 0.66 13.47 -4.53
C TYR A 89 1.12 12.14 -3.90
N VAL A 90 2.36 11.71 -4.16
CA VAL A 90 2.94 10.50 -3.56
C VAL A 90 2.95 10.59 -2.04
N LYS A 91 3.42 11.71 -1.47
CA LYS A 91 3.42 11.94 -0.02
C LYS A 91 2.01 11.84 0.57
N GLU A 92 1.03 12.45 -0.10
CA GLU A 92 -0.36 12.44 0.37
C GLU A 92 -0.97 11.02 0.33
N GLN A 93 -0.75 10.25 -0.73
CA GLN A 93 -1.22 8.86 -0.78
C GLN A 93 -0.55 7.98 0.27
N LYS A 94 0.76 8.13 0.48
CA LYS A 94 1.47 7.43 1.57
C LYS A 94 0.90 7.77 2.93
N ARG A 95 0.64 9.05 3.21
CA ARG A 95 0.03 9.49 4.46
C ARG A 95 -1.32 8.82 4.69
N LYS A 96 -2.18 8.78 3.67
CA LYS A 96 -3.50 8.11 3.75
C LYS A 96 -3.37 6.62 4.03
N LEU A 97 -2.44 5.96 3.34
CA LEU A 97 -2.18 4.54 3.55
C LEU A 97 -1.67 4.26 4.97
N PHE A 98 -0.72 5.07 5.45
CA PHE A 98 -0.15 4.89 6.79
C PHE A 98 -1.19 5.13 7.86
N ALA A 99 -2.03 6.17 7.73
CA ALA A 99 -3.14 6.39 8.64
C ALA A 99 -4.14 5.22 8.64
N MET A 100 -4.36 4.57 7.49
CA MET A 100 -5.21 3.38 7.41
C MET A 100 -4.57 2.17 8.12
N LEU A 101 -3.26 2.00 8.02
CA LEU A 101 -2.54 0.92 8.71
C LEU A 101 -2.39 1.17 10.21
N ASP A 102 -2.32 2.44 10.62
CA ASP A 102 -2.21 2.84 12.02
C ASP A 102 -3.52 2.70 12.79
N CYS A 103 -4.66 2.53 12.08
CA CYS A 103 -6.01 2.29 12.62
C CYS A 103 -6.12 2.78 14.08
N GLU A 104 -6.34 4.09 14.28
CA GLU A 104 -6.45 4.73 15.62
C GLU A 104 -6.98 3.72 16.65
N GLN A 105 -6.07 3.23 17.50
CA GLN A 105 -6.40 2.27 18.56
C GLN A 105 -7.27 2.94 19.62
#